data_AF-A0A4Y7RWE9-F1
#
_entry.id   AF-A0A4Y7RWE9-F1
#
_cell.length_a   1.000
_cell.length_b   1.000
_cell.length_c   1.000
_cell.angle_alpha   90.00
_cell.angle_beta   90.00
_cell.angle_gamma   90.00
#
_symmetry.space_group_name_H-M   'P 1'
#
loop_
_entity.id
_entity.type
_entity.pdbx_description
1 polymer ?
#
loop_
_entity_poly.entity_id
_entity_poly.type
_entity_poly.pdbx_seq_one_letter_code
_entity_poly.pdbx_strand_id
1 'polypeptide(L)'
;MDIFKKVTEGAKTIGESAKTIGKKSSDLVESTKLKFEISKLEKEAENNIAALGNLVFLQFKGEEGHGEEIERLLKSTKSLEEEIAELEEQVAKLNPKPPVCPKCQTELPLAAKYCWNCGFELAQQNPS
;
A
#
# COMPACT_ATOMS: atom_id res chain seq x y z
N MET A 1 50.96 19.41 -1.71
CA MET A 1 50.00 19.76 -2.79
C MET A 1 48.95 18.64 -2.83
N ASP A 2 48.30 18.33 -1.70
CA ASP A 2 47.69 17.00 -1.49
C ASP A 2 46.33 17.03 -0.76
N ILE A 3 45.70 18.20 -0.66
CA ILE A 3 44.36 18.34 -0.08
C ILE A 3 43.30 18.30 -1.21
N PHE A 4 43.64 18.80 -2.40
CA PHE A 4 42.76 18.83 -3.57
C PHE A 4 42.55 17.48 -4.26
N LYS A 5 43.42 16.48 -4.03
CA LYS A 5 43.25 15.12 -4.58
C LYS A 5 42.28 14.25 -3.77
N LYS A 6 42.13 14.48 -2.45
CA LYS A 6 41.19 13.70 -1.61
C LYS A 6 39.72 14.08 -1.82
N VAL A 7 39.45 15.32 -2.25
CA VAL A 7 38.09 15.81 -2.51
C VAL A 7 37.53 15.29 -3.84
N THR A 8 38.40 15.00 -4.81
CA THR A 8 38.00 14.51 -6.14
C THR A 8 37.69 13.01 -6.15
N GLU A 9 38.25 12.21 -5.24
CA GLU A 9 37.88 10.79 -5.09
C GLU A 9 36.61 10.59 -4.25
N GLY A 10 36.34 11.46 -3.27
CA GLY A 10 35.09 11.44 -2.49
C GLY A 10 33.83 11.85 -3.27
N ALA A 11 33.99 12.52 -4.41
CA ALA A 11 32.89 12.91 -5.29
C ALA A 11 32.39 11.76 -6.18
N LYS A 12 33.20 10.72 -6.43
CA LYS A 12 32.79 9.58 -7.27
C LYS A 12 31.89 8.59 -6.52
N THR A 13 31.98 8.50 -5.20
CA THR A 13 31.11 7.64 -4.37
C THR A 13 29.76 8.28 -4.02
N ILE A 14 29.56 9.57 -4.35
CA ILE A 14 28.30 10.31 -4.10
C ILE A 14 27.35 10.27 -5.33
N GLY A 15 27.83 9.85 -6.50
CA GLY A 15 26.99 9.74 -7.70
C GLY A 15 25.92 8.66 -7.65
N GLU A 16 26.16 7.57 -6.92
CA GLU A 16 25.19 6.48 -6.77
C GLU A 16 24.20 6.72 -5.63
N SER A 17 24.58 7.52 -4.63
CA SER A 17 23.70 7.90 -3.51
C SER A 17 22.73 9.04 -3.84
N ALA A 18 22.95 9.79 -4.94
CA ALA A 18 22.06 10.86 -5.38
C ALA A 18 20.87 10.38 -6.22
N LYS A 19 20.98 9.24 -6.92
CA LYS A 19 19.90 8.69 -7.76
C LYS A 19 18.76 8.03 -6.96
N THR A 20 19.03 7.61 -5.74
CA THR A 20 18.05 6.95 -4.84
C THR A 20 17.20 7.94 -4.04
N ILE A 21 17.62 9.21 -3.88
CA ILE A 21 16.86 10.24 -3.17
C ILE A 21 15.72 10.81 -4.04
N GLY A 22 15.93 10.97 -5.35
CA GLY A 22 14.90 11.45 -6.27
C GLY A 22 13.76 10.45 -6.49
N LYS A 23 14.08 9.16 -6.61
CA LYS A 23 13.09 8.10 -6.87
C LYS A 23 12.15 7.87 -5.68
N LYS A 24 12.69 7.75 -4.47
CA LYS A 24 11.88 7.62 -3.25
C LYS A 24 10.89 8.77 -3.08
N SER A 25 11.26 9.99 -3.44
CA SER A 25 10.37 11.16 -3.35
C SER A 25 9.16 11.04 -4.29
N SER A 26 9.36 10.54 -5.52
CA SER A 26 8.30 10.35 -6.51
C SER A 26 7.34 9.23 -6.10
N ASP A 27 7.89 8.09 -5.69
CA ASP A 27 7.13 6.90 -5.28
C ASP A 27 6.24 7.18 -4.05
N LEU A 28 6.71 8.05 -3.14
CA LEU A 28 5.94 8.51 -1.99
C LEU A 28 4.73 9.38 -2.38
N VAL A 29 4.90 10.30 -3.34
CA VAL A 29 3.80 11.15 -3.82
C VAL A 29 2.78 10.30 -4.57
N GLU A 30 3.22 9.38 -5.40
CA GLU A 30 2.36 8.47 -6.16
C GLU A 30 1.56 7.55 -5.23
N SER A 31 2.22 6.89 -4.27
CA SER A 31 1.52 6.05 -3.28
C SER A 31 0.55 6.85 -2.40
N THR A 32 0.83 8.13 -2.13
CA THR A 32 -0.12 8.99 -1.40
C THR A 32 -1.37 9.30 -2.22
N LYS A 33 -1.23 9.54 -3.53
CA LYS A 33 -2.38 9.73 -4.44
C LYS A 33 -3.24 8.48 -4.53
N LEU A 34 -2.61 7.32 -4.70
CA LEU A 34 -3.33 6.04 -4.75
C LEU A 34 -4.10 5.78 -3.44
N LYS A 35 -3.48 6.03 -2.28
CA LYS A 35 -4.14 5.93 -0.97
C LYS A 35 -5.34 6.87 -0.82
N PHE A 36 -5.26 8.07 -1.41
CA PHE A 36 -6.39 8.99 -1.42
C PHE A 36 -7.54 8.46 -2.30
N GLU A 37 -7.24 7.90 -3.47
CA GLU A 37 -8.25 7.26 -4.33
C GLU A 37 -8.90 6.07 -3.61
N ILE A 38 -8.10 5.21 -2.97
CA ILE A 38 -8.59 4.10 -2.14
C ILE A 38 -9.57 4.61 -1.09
N SER A 39 -9.19 5.64 -0.30
CA SER A 39 -10.05 6.19 0.75
C SER A 39 -11.38 6.72 0.21
N LYS A 40 -11.39 7.29 -1.00
CA LYS A 40 -12.61 7.76 -1.66
C LYS A 40 -13.50 6.58 -2.09
N LEU A 41 -12.92 5.54 -2.70
CA LEU A 41 -13.65 4.34 -3.12
C LEU A 41 -14.19 3.57 -1.91
N GLU A 42 -13.41 3.46 -0.83
CA GLU A 42 -13.85 2.87 0.45
C GLU A 42 -15.07 3.62 1.00
N LYS A 43 -15.06 4.96 0.95
CA LYS A 43 -16.20 5.76 1.38
C LYS A 43 -17.44 5.52 0.52
N GLU A 44 -17.25 5.33 -0.79
CA GLU A 44 -18.35 5.01 -1.70
C GLU A 44 -18.92 3.62 -1.41
N ALA A 45 -18.07 2.62 -1.19
CA ALA A 45 -18.49 1.27 -0.80
C ALA A 45 -19.23 1.29 0.55
N GLU A 46 -18.75 2.03 1.54
CA GLU A 46 -19.41 2.22 2.83
C GLU A 46 -20.82 2.82 2.65
N ASN A 47 -20.95 3.83 1.80
CA ASN A 47 -22.25 4.45 1.50
C ASN A 47 -23.19 3.46 0.81
N ASN A 48 -22.69 2.65 -0.13
CA ASN A 48 -23.48 1.60 -0.78
C ASN A 48 -23.96 0.55 0.22
N ILE A 49 -23.10 0.10 1.13
CA ILE A 49 -23.44 -0.87 2.18
C ILE A 49 -24.50 -0.28 3.13
N ALA A 50 -24.37 0.99 3.50
CA ALA A 50 -25.38 1.67 4.32
C ALA A 50 -26.74 1.75 3.59
N ALA A 51 -26.73 2.10 2.30
CA ALA A 51 -27.94 2.12 1.47
C ALA A 51 -28.57 0.73 1.33
N LEU A 52 -27.76 -0.31 1.11
CA LEU A 52 -28.20 -1.71 1.09
C LEU A 52 -28.87 -2.10 2.40
N GLY A 53 -28.27 -1.76 3.54
CA GLY A 53 -28.86 -2.01 4.86
C GLY A 53 -30.24 -1.36 5.01
N ASN A 54 -30.40 -0.12 4.54
CA ASN A 54 -31.69 0.55 4.54
C ASN A 54 -32.72 -0.18 3.64
N LEU A 55 -32.35 -0.54 2.41
CA LEU A 55 -33.26 -1.22 1.48
C LEU A 55 -33.71 -2.58 1.99
N VAL A 56 -32.78 -3.37 2.56
CA VAL A 56 -33.10 -4.66 3.19
C VAL A 56 -34.03 -4.47 4.39
N PHE A 57 -33.81 -3.41 5.18
CA PHE A 57 -34.70 -3.08 6.30
C PHE A 57 -36.10 -2.68 5.84
N LEU A 58 -36.23 -1.89 4.77
CA LEU A 58 -37.54 -1.54 4.18
C LEU A 58 -38.25 -2.80 3.66
N GLN A 59 -37.50 -3.70 3.02
CA GLN A 59 -38.03 -4.98 2.55
C GLN A 59 -38.54 -5.86 3.70
N PHE A 60 -37.83 -5.88 4.82
CA PHE A 60 -38.29 -6.53 6.05
C PHE A 60 -39.59 -5.91 6.60
N LYS A 61 -39.81 -4.61 6.42
CA LYS A 61 -41.05 -3.92 6.80
C LYS A 61 -42.22 -4.15 5.83
N GLY A 62 -42.00 -4.91 4.76
CA GLY A 62 -43.01 -5.24 3.76
C GLY A 62 -43.08 -4.26 2.58
N GLU A 63 -42.09 -3.38 2.42
CA GLU A 63 -41.97 -2.57 1.20
C GLU A 63 -41.35 -3.39 0.07
N GLU A 64 -42.01 -3.40 -1.09
CA GLU A 64 -41.59 -4.17 -2.27
C GLU A 64 -41.00 -3.25 -3.35
N GLY A 65 -40.33 -3.84 -4.35
CA GLY A 65 -39.81 -3.10 -5.51
C GLY A 65 -38.37 -2.59 -5.36
N HIS A 66 -37.65 -2.98 -4.31
CA HIS A 66 -36.25 -2.57 -4.10
C HIS A 66 -35.21 -3.49 -4.77
N GLY A 67 -35.63 -4.58 -5.41
CA GLY A 67 -34.71 -5.62 -5.92
C GLY A 67 -33.69 -5.13 -6.94
N GLU A 68 -34.09 -4.27 -7.88
CA GLU A 68 -33.19 -3.72 -8.90
C GLU A 68 -32.12 -2.79 -8.29
N GLU A 69 -32.51 -1.95 -7.33
CA GLU A 69 -31.57 -1.05 -6.64
C GLU A 69 -30.62 -1.84 -5.73
N ILE A 70 -31.11 -2.88 -5.05
CA ILE A 70 -30.26 -3.80 -4.29
C ILE A 70 -29.23 -4.46 -5.22
N GLU A 71 -29.65 -4.99 -6.37
CA GLU A 71 -28.73 -5.62 -7.32
C GLU A 71 -27.71 -4.63 -7.88
N ARG A 72 -28.13 -3.40 -8.19
CA ARG A 72 -27.24 -2.33 -8.63
C ARG A 72 -26.18 -2.02 -7.57
N LEU A 73 -26.59 -1.81 -6.31
CA LEU A 73 -25.67 -1.50 -5.21
C LEU A 73 -24.72 -2.65 -4.92
N LEU A 74 -25.17 -3.90 -5.00
CA LEU A 74 -24.30 -5.08 -4.86
C LEU A 74 -23.23 -5.14 -5.94
N LYS A 75 -23.61 -4.97 -7.22
CA LYS A 75 -22.66 -4.95 -8.34
C LYS A 75 -21.67 -3.79 -8.23
N SER A 76 -22.15 -2.60 -7.89
CA SER A 76 -21.30 -1.43 -7.69
C SER A 76 -20.32 -1.64 -6.54
N THR A 77 -20.77 -2.14 -5.39
CA THR A 77 -19.89 -2.41 -4.23
C THR A 77 -18.81 -3.43 -4.59
N LYS A 78 -19.18 -4.53 -5.26
CA LYS A 78 -18.21 -5.54 -5.72
C LYS A 78 -17.14 -4.94 -6.64
N SER A 79 -17.53 -4.09 -7.58
CA SER A 79 -16.58 -3.42 -8.48
C SER A 79 -15.65 -2.48 -7.74
N LEU A 80 -16.16 -1.73 -6.74
CA LEU A 80 -15.35 -0.85 -5.91
C LEU A 80 -14.33 -1.64 -5.08
N GLU A 81 -14.73 -2.77 -4.49
CA GLU A 81 -13.84 -3.66 -3.73
C GLU A 81 -12.72 -4.24 -4.61
N GLU A 82 -13.04 -4.64 -5.85
CA GLU A 82 -12.06 -5.11 -6.82
C GLU A 82 -11.04 -4.00 -7.17
N GLU A 83 -11.52 -2.78 -7.43
CA GLU A 83 -10.65 -1.63 -7.74
C GLU A 83 -9.77 -1.22 -6.54
N ILE A 84 -10.33 -1.24 -5.32
CA ILE A 84 -9.57 -1.00 -4.09
C ILE A 84 -8.43 -2.02 -3.97
N ALA A 85 -8.71 -3.31 -4.16
CA ALA A 85 -7.69 -4.36 -4.06
C ALA A 85 -6.54 -4.16 -5.07
N GLU A 86 -6.87 -3.78 -6.31
CA GLU A 86 -5.87 -3.48 -7.35
C GLU A 86 -5.00 -2.27 -6.99
N LEU A 87 -5.61 -1.21 -6.44
CA LEU A 87 -4.88 -0.01 -6.00
C LEU A 87 -4.01 -0.30 -4.77
N GLU A 88 -4.48 -1.10 -3.82
CA GLU A 88 -3.70 -1.53 -2.66
C GLU A 88 -2.46 -2.34 -3.07
N GLU A 89 -2.58 -3.21 -4.08
CA GLU A 89 -1.44 -3.94 -4.64
C GLU A 89 -0.41 -2.98 -5.26
N GLN A 90 -0.87 -1.96 -5.98
CA GLN A 90 0.01 -0.92 -6.54
C GLN A 90 0.73 -0.12 -5.44
N VAL A 91 0.02 0.24 -4.37
CA VAL A 91 0.63 0.89 -3.20
C VAL A 91 1.68 0.00 -2.55
N ALA A 92 1.42 -1.30 -2.43
CA ALA A 92 2.37 -2.26 -1.87
C ALA A 92 3.64 -2.40 -2.72
N LYS A 93 3.52 -2.31 -4.05
CA LYS A 93 4.67 -2.31 -4.98
C LYS A 93 5.51 -1.04 -4.87
N LEU A 94 4.87 0.13 -4.73
CA LEU A 94 5.56 1.42 -4.61
C LEU A 94 6.18 1.64 -3.23
N ASN A 95 5.54 1.14 -2.18
CA ASN A 95 6.00 1.30 -0.80
C ASN A 95 5.90 -0.03 -0.03
N PRO A 96 6.81 -0.99 -0.33
CA PRO A 96 6.80 -2.30 0.29
C PRO A 96 7.05 -2.18 1.80
N LYS A 97 6.24 -2.90 2.58
CA LYS A 97 6.36 -2.91 4.03
C LYS A 97 7.69 -3.57 4.44
N PRO A 98 8.48 -2.94 5.32
CA PRO A 98 9.71 -3.54 5.81
C PRO A 98 9.39 -4.83 6.60
N PRO A 99 10.13 -5.91 6.37
CA PRO A 99 9.92 -7.16 7.08
C PRO A 99 10.18 -6.98 8.58
N VAL A 100 9.42 -7.70 9.40
CA VAL A 100 9.58 -7.70 10.86
C VAL A 100 10.19 -9.03 11.29
N CYS A 101 11.19 -8.98 12.17
CA CYS A 101 11.83 -10.18 12.68
C CYS A 101 10.83 -11.01 13.49
N PRO A 102 10.57 -12.29 13.17
CA PRO A 102 9.60 -13.10 13.91
C PRO A 102 10.05 -13.42 15.34
N LYS A 103 11.35 -13.32 15.63
CA LYS A 103 11.91 -13.63 16.96
C LYS A 103 11.90 -12.44 17.92
N CYS A 104 12.29 -11.26 17.46
CA CYS A 104 12.46 -10.08 18.31
C CYS A 104 11.63 -8.86 17.90
N GLN A 105 10.79 -9.00 16.87
CA GLN A 105 9.86 -7.98 16.38
C GLN A 105 10.54 -6.68 15.89
N THR A 106 11.86 -6.71 15.67
CA THR A 106 12.56 -5.56 15.09
C THR A 106 12.23 -5.44 13.61
N GLU A 107 11.89 -4.22 13.19
CA GLU A 107 11.73 -3.84 11.78
C GLU A 107 13.08 -3.88 11.06
N LEU A 108 13.09 -4.41 9.85
CA LEU A 108 14.30 -4.74 9.11
C LEU A 108 14.28 -4.10 7.73
N PRO A 109 15.46 -3.78 7.16
CA PRO A 109 15.56 -3.42 5.76
C PRO A 109 14.96 -4.51 4.85
N LEU A 110 14.34 -4.11 3.74
CA LEU A 110 13.69 -5.02 2.78
C LEU A 110 14.61 -6.16 2.28
N ALA A 111 15.92 -5.88 2.16
CA ALA A 111 16.91 -6.84 1.70
C ALA A 111 17.63 -7.60 2.83
N ALA A 112 17.16 -7.50 4.08
CA ALA A 112 17.81 -8.12 5.22
C ALA A 112 17.66 -9.66 5.17
N LYS A 113 18.78 -10.37 5.13
CA LYS A 113 18.84 -11.84 5.28
C LYS A 113 18.95 -12.29 6.73
N TYR A 114 19.40 -11.40 7.60
CA TYR A 114 19.57 -11.65 9.03
C TYR A 114 19.04 -10.45 9.82
N CYS A 115 18.50 -10.72 11.00
CA CYS A 115 18.12 -9.68 11.93
C CYS A 115 19.35 -9.02 12.54
N TRP A 116 19.54 -7.72 12.27
CA TRP A 116 20.61 -6.90 12.86
C TRP A 116 20.57 -6.78 14.40
N ASN A 117 19.43 -7.09 15.02
CA ASN A 117 19.25 -6.99 16.47
C ASN A 117 19.46 -8.33 17.20
N CYS A 118 18.90 -9.43 16.68
CA CYS A 118 18.93 -10.72 17.38
C CYS A 118 19.64 -11.87 16.64
N GLY A 119 20.16 -11.61 15.44
CA GLY A 119 20.88 -12.59 14.61
C GLY A 119 20.01 -13.66 13.95
N PHE A 120 18.67 -13.59 14.09
CA PHE A 120 17.76 -14.55 13.46
C PHE A 120 17.89 -14.51 11.92
N GLU A 121 18.10 -15.66 11.30
CA GLU A 121 18.14 -15.79 9.84
C GLU A 121 16.74 -15.70 9.26
N LEU A 122 16.52 -14.69 8.44
CA LEU A 122 15.28 -14.47 7.73
C LEU A 122 15.38 -15.31 6.46
N ALA A 123 15.03 -16.59 6.56
CA ALA A 123 14.91 -17.46 5.40
C ALA A 123 14.08 -16.71 4.33
N GLN A 124 14.63 -16.57 3.12
CA GLN A 124 14.08 -15.75 2.04
C GLN A 124 12.63 -16.17 1.74
N GLN A 125 11.67 -15.53 2.39
CA GLN A 125 10.30 -15.49 1.91
C GLN A 125 10.21 -14.26 1.00
N ASN A 126 10.79 -14.39 -0.21
CA ASN A 126 10.40 -13.53 -1.31
C ASN A 126 8.91 -13.83 -1.58
N PRO A 127 8.00 -12.87 -1.44
CA PRO A 127 6.66 -13.09 -1.95
C PRO A 127 6.77 -13.21 -3.48
N SER A 128 6.26 -14.33 -3.99
CA SER A 128 6.07 -14.56 -5.43
C SER A 128 4.93 -13.69 -5.94
#